data_AF-A0A9E6ZPI9-F1
#
_entry.id   AF-A0A9E6ZPI9-F1
#
_cell.length_a   1.000
_cell.length_b   1.000
_cell.length_c   1.000
_cell.angle_alpha   90.00
_cell.angle_beta   90.00
_cell.angle_gamma   90.00
#
_symmetry.space_group_name_H-M   'P 1'
#
loop_
_entity.id
_entity.type
_entity.pdbx_description
1 polymer ?
#
loop_
_entity_poly.entity_id
_entity_poly.type
_entity_poly.pdbx_seq_one_letter_code
_entity_poly.pdbx_strand_id
1 'polypeptide(L)'
;MEALERQSADEAQAPARGSARPAALRLNPLPATLGEKPCPQRPALQARPLLSDSQAGELELLFRLLGNTTRLKILHCLVREGELPVGELCEKIGLNTQAVSNQLRNLAGNGIVMARRCGTNIHYRVVDDCVLELLERGLCQRECVEERGAQGCGSEGCCNG
;
A
#
# COMPACT_ATOMS: atom_id res chain seq x y z
N MET A 1 6.99 6.33 64.58
CA MET A 1 6.06 5.30 64.07
C MET A 1 4.76 6.02 63.74
N GLU A 2 4.59 6.44 62.50
CA GLU A 2 3.27 6.46 61.83
C GLU A 2 3.51 6.59 60.32
N ALA A 3 3.95 5.45 59.79
CA ALA A 3 3.51 4.92 58.50
C ALA A 3 1.96 4.86 58.51
N LEU A 4 1.18 4.99 57.44
CA LEU A 4 1.42 5.08 55.99
C LEU A 4 0.01 5.05 55.35
N GLU A 5 -0.12 5.65 54.16
CA GLU A 5 -1.13 5.35 53.11
C GLU A 5 -2.62 5.51 53.41
N ARG A 6 -3.26 6.49 52.75
CA ARG A 6 -4.24 6.24 51.66
C ARG A 6 -4.32 7.46 50.74
N GLN A 7 -3.43 7.53 49.74
CA GLN A 7 -3.61 8.42 48.60
C GLN A 7 -4.25 7.63 47.46
N SER A 8 -5.46 8.05 47.10
CA SER A 8 -6.14 7.71 45.84
C SER A 8 -5.37 8.34 44.68
N ALA A 9 -4.75 7.52 43.84
CA ALA A 9 -4.18 7.93 42.56
C ALA A 9 -5.26 7.78 41.47
N ASP A 10 -6.04 8.83 41.27
CA ASP A 10 -6.82 9.08 40.06
C ASP A 10 -6.25 10.37 39.46
N GLU A 11 -5.48 10.26 38.38
CA GLU A 11 -5.38 11.27 37.33
C GLU A 11 -4.44 10.76 36.23
N ALA A 12 -5.05 9.96 35.34
CA ALA A 12 -4.49 9.68 34.03
C ALA A 12 -4.65 10.92 33.14
N GLN A 13 -3.72 11.86 33.22
CA GLN A 13 -3.66 13.00 32.30
C GLN A 13 -2.57 12.78 31.24
N ALA A 14 -3.00 12.30 30.08
CA ALA A 14 -2.17 12.16 28.88
C ALA A 14 -1.72 13.53 28.34
N PRO A 15 -0.46 13.69 27.89
CA PRO A 15 -0.02 14.96 27.32
C PRO A 15 -0.51 15.14 25.88
N ALA A 16 -1.08 16.31 25.63
CA ALA A 16 -1.47 16.83 24.34
C ALA A 16 -0.29 16.82 23.34
N ARG A 17 -0.39 15.98 22.30
CA ARG A 17 0.51 16.05 21.15
C ARG A 17 -0.04 17.03 20.13
N GLY A 18 0.46 18.26 20.19
CA GLY A 18 0.45 19.18 19.06
C GLY A 18 1.18 18.54 17.89
N SER A 19 0.44 17.98 16.94
CA SER A 19 1.00 17.59 15.65
C SER A 19 0.97 18.80 14.75
N ALA A 20 2.15 19.39 14.54
CA ALA A 20 2.40 20.27 13.42
C ALA A 20 1.86 19.61 12.15
N ARG A 21 0.85 20.24 11.53
CA ARG A 21 0.22 19.75 10.30
C ARG A 21 1.29 19.78 9.21
N PRO A 22 1.74 18.64 8.65
CA PRO A 22 2.64 18.70 7.51
C PRO A 22 1.88 19.32 6.34
N ALA A 23 2.59 20.15 5.60
CA ALA A 23 2.13 20.94 4.46
C ALA A 23 1.12 20.19 3.59
N ALA A 24 0.03 20.91 3.30
CA ALA A 24 -1.13 20.48 2.55
C ALA A 24 -0.75 19.63 1.34
N LEU A 25 -0.99 18.33 1.45
CA LEU A 25 -1.32 17.53 0.27
C LEU A 25 -2.53 18.24 -0.35
N ARG A 26 -2.35 18.91 -1.49
CA ARG A 26 -3.47 19.39 -2.31
C ARG A 26 -4.18 18.14 -2.83
N LEU A 27 -5.10 17.61 -2.02
CA LEU A 27 -5.96 16.49 -2.37
C LEU A 27 -6.88 16.98 -3.49
N ASN A 28 -6.52 16.64 -4.73
CA ASN A 28 -7.36 16.90 -5.88
C ASN A 28 -8.58 15.95 -5.76
N PRO A 29 -9.83 16.41 -5.98
CA PRO A 29 -10.98 15.51 -6.05
C PRO A 29 -10.72 14.35 -7.01
N LEU A 30 -11.18 13.16 -6.61
CA LEU A 30 -11.06 11.95 -7.41
C LEU A 30 -11.70 12.21 -8.79
N PRO A 31 -10.96 12.10 -9.91
CA PRO A 31 -11.59 12.14 -11.21
C PRO A 31 -12.57 10.96 -11.29
N ALA A 32 -13.83 11.24 -11.66
CA ALA A 32 -14.87 10.23 -11.81
C ALA A 32 -14.58 9.23 -12.93
N THR A 33 -13.66 9.58 -13.84
CA THR A 33 -13.10 8.70 -14.86
C THR A 33 -11.68 8.33 -14.44
N LEU A 34 -11.56 7.25 -13.67
CA LEU A 34 -10.30 6.51 -13.58
C LEU A 34 -9.91 6.17 -15.02
N GLY A 35 -8.88 6.82 -15.51
CA GLY A 35 -8.37 6.61 -16.85
C GLY A 35 -7.85 5.19 -16.95
N GLU A 36 -8.76 4.29 -17.33
CA GLU A 36 -8.52 3.23 -18.29
C GLU A 36 -7.41 3.70 -19.26
N LYS A 37 -6.17 3.35 -18.96
CA LYS A 37 -5.24 2.95 -20.01
C LYS A 37 -5.15 1.44 -19.89
N PRO A 38 -6.13 0.69 -20.44
CA PRO A 38 -5.80 -0.65 -20.89
C PRO A 38 -4.60 -0.45 -21.80
N CYS A 39 -3.43 -0.93 -21.39
CA CYS A 39 -2.24 -0.84 -22.23
C CYS A 39 -2.59 -1.65 -23.49
N PRO A 40 -2.97 -1.01 -24.62
CA PRO A 40 -3.43 -1.77 -25.75
C PRO A 40 -2.13 -2.26 -26.37
N GLN A 41 -1.89 -3.57 -26.27
CA GLN A 41 -0.67 -4.24 -26.68
C GLN A 41 0.47 -4.07 -25.66
N ARG A 42 0.40 -4.82 -24.55
CA ARG A 42 1.59 -5.18 -23.77
C ARG A 42 2.35 -6.25 -24.57
N PRO A 43 3.39 -5.92 -25.35
CA PRO A 43 4.13 -6.95 -26.09
C PRO A 43 4.74 -7.94 -25.10
N ALA A 44 4.73 -9.22 -25.47
CA ALA A 44 5.40 -10.27 -24.72
C ALA A 44 6.85 -9.84 -24.45
N LEU A 45 7.40 -10.22 -23.29
CA LEU A 45 8.77 -9.83 -22.91
C LEU A 45 9.81 -10.20 -23.98
N GLN A 46 9.59 -11.30 -24.72
CA GLN A 46 10.46 -11.78 -25.80
C GLN A 46 10.42 -10.91 -27.06
N ALA A 47 9.35 -10.16 -27.27
CA ALA A 47 9.19 -9.25 -28.41
C ALA A 47 9.77 -7.85 -28.10
N ARG A 48 10.29 -7.63 -26.89
CA ARG A 48 10.91 -6.36 -26.50
C ARG A 48 12.41 -6.39 -26.79
N PRO A 49 13.00 -5.27 -27.25
CA PRO A 49 14.45 -5.15 -27.31
C PRO A 49 15.05 -5.25 -25.90
N LEU A 50 16.35 -5.57 -25.84
CA LEU A 50 17.09 -5.60 -24.58
C LEU A 50 17.02 -4.20 -23.92
N LEU A 51 16.84 -4.17 -22.59
CA LEU A 51 16.66 -2.93 -21.83
C LEU A 51 17.85 -1.99 -22.03
N SER A 52 17.59 -0.72 -22.34
CA SER A 52 18.62 0.31 -22.26
C SER A 52 18.95 0.64 -20.81
N ASP A 53 20.12 1.23 -20.54
CA ASP A 53 20.52 1.62 -19.18
C ASP A 53 19.51 2.55 -18.50
N SER A 54 18.89 3.47 -19.27
CA SER A 54 17.81 4.34 -18.78
C SER A 54 16.59 3.53 -18.35
N GLN A 55 16.14 2.59 -19.19
CA GLN A 55 14.97 1.76 -18.91
C GLN A 55 15.22 0.83 -17.71
N ALA A 56 16.43 0.29 -17.59
CA ALA A 56 16.83 -0.53 -16.45
C ALA A 56 16.80 0.28 -15.15
N GLY A 57 17.31 1.52 -15.16
CA GLY A 57 17.28 2.40 -13.99
C GLY A 57 15.86 2.81 -13.56
N GLU A 58 14.98 3.11 -14.52
CA GLU A 58 13.56 3.39 -14.24
C GLU A 58 12.87 2.17 -13.62
N LEU A 59 13.11 0.98 -14.17
CA LEU A 59 12.55 -0.27 -13.66
C LEU A 59 13.10 -0.63 -12.26
N GLU A 60 14.39 -0.38 -12.02
CA GLU A 60 15.02 -0.54 -10.72
C GLU A 60 14.35 0.36 -9.67
N LEU A 61 14.10 1.63 -10.01
CA LEU A 61 13.43 2.57 -9.11
C LEU A 61 12.01 2.09 -8.77
N LEU A 62 11.26 1.60 -9.76
CA LEU A 62 9.94 1.01 -9.55
C LEU A 62 10.01 -0.20 -8.61
N PHE A 63 10.93 -1.14 -8.85
CA PHE A 63 11.06 -2.30 -7.99
C PHE A 63 11.54 -1.94 -6.59
N ARG A 64 12.41 -0.94 -6.43
CA ARG A 64 12.82 -0.43 -5.12
C ARG A 64 11.64 0.22 -4.38
N LEU A 65 10.76 0.90 -5.11
CA LEU A 65 9.53 1.42 -4.57
C LEU A 65 8.59 0.29 -4.12
N LEU A 66 8.42 -0.78 -4.89
CA LEU A 66 7.55 -1.90 -4.49
C LEU A 66 8.18 -2.85 -3.46
N GLY A 67 9.52 -2.94 -3.41
CA GLY A 67 10.30 -3.85 -2.56
C GLY A 67 10.35 -3.47 -1.08
N ASN A 68 9.24 -3.00 -0.51
CA ASN A 68 9.13 -2.67 0.91
C ASN A 68 7.91 -3.35 1.53
N THR A 69 8.15 -4.08 2.61
CA THR A 69 7.14 -4.88 3.31
C THR A 69 5.95 -4.05 3.77
N THR A 70 6.17 -2.85 4.33
CA THR A 70 5.09 -1.97 4.78
C THR A 70 4.24 -1.46 3.61
N ARG A 71 4.88 -1.06 2.50
CA ARG A 71 4.15 -0.59 1.32
C ARG A 71 3.32 -1.70 0.69
N LEU A 72 3.86 -2.91 0.58
CA LEU A 72 3.12 -4.08 0.09
C LEU A 72 1.90 -4.38 0.98
N LYS A 73 2.06 -4.32 2.31
CA LYS A 73 0.93 -4.46 3.25
C LYS A 73 -0.14 -3.38 3.07
N ILE A 74 0.27 -2.12 2.90
CA ILE A 74 -0.65 -1.00 2.65
C ILE A 74 -1.42 -1.22 1.36
N LEU A 75 -0.72 -1.53 0.26
CA LEU A 75 -1.34 -1.76 -1.04
C LEU A 75 -2.33 -2.93 -0.98
N HIS A 76 -1.92 -4.07 -0.41
CA HIS A 76 -2.80 -5.23 -0.27
C HIS A 76 -4.05 -4.92 0.58
N CYS A 77 -3.90 -4.16 1.67
CA CYS A 77 -5.02 -3.73 2.50
C CYS A 77 -6.00 -2.85 1.71
N LEU A 78 -5.48 -1.88 0.96
CA LEU A 78 -6.29 -1.01 0.10
C LEU A 78 -6.99 -1.77 -1.03
N VAL A 79 -6.38 -2.82 -1.57
CA VAL A 79 -7.02 -3.68 -2.59
C VAL A 79 -8.20 -4.45 -2.01
N ARG A 80 -8.03 -5.03 -0.82
CA ARG A 80 -9.07 -5.83 -0.17
C ARG A 80 -10.30 -5.00 0.24
N GLU A 81 -10.09 -3.74 0.60
CA GLU A 81 -11.11 -2.89 1.23
C GLU A 81 -11.58 -1.75 0.28
N GLY A 82 -10.88 -1.56 -0.84
CA GLY A 82 -11.19 -0.57 -1.87
C GLY A 82 -10.69 0.84 -1.56
N GLU A 83 -11.23 1.46 -0.51
CA GLU A 83 -10.86 2.83 -0.10
C GLU A 83 -10.89 2.96 1.43
N LEU A 84 -9.76 3.33 2.05
CA LEU A 84 -9.65 3.41 3.51
C LEU A 84 -9.00 4.71 4.01
N PRO A 85 -9.43 5.25 5.16
CA PRO A 85 -8.72 6.32 5.83
C PRO A 85 -7.44 5.84 6.49
N VAL A 86 -6.51 6.77 6.75
CA VAL A 86 -5.22 6.45 7.39
C VAL A 86 -5.37 5.78 8.75
N GLY A 87 -6.43 6.11 9.52
CA GLY A 87 -6.70 5.51 10.84
C GLY A 87 -6.94 4.00 10.74
N GLU A 88 -7.87 3.59 9.88
CA GLU A 88 -8.19 2.17 9.67
C GLU A 88 -7.00 1.39 9.08
N LEU A 89 -6.20 2.02 8.20
CA LEU A 89 -4.95 1.43 7.73
C LEU A 89 -3.95 1.15 8.86
N CYS A 90 -3.85 2.07 9.83
CA CYS A 90 -2.97 1.88 10.99
C CYS A 90 -3.42 0.71 11.85
N GLU A 91 -4.72 0.59 12.08
CA GLU A 91 -5.31 -0.50 12.87
C GLU A 91 -5.10 -1.86 12.20
N LYS A 92 -5.38 -1.97 10.89
CA LYS A 92 -5.22 -3.23 10.15
C LYS A 92 -3.76 -3.67 10.00
N ILE A 93 -2.83 -2.74 9.87
CA ILE A 93 -1.40 -3.05 9.63
C ILE A 93 -0.61 -3.13 10.95
N GLY A 94 -1.15 -2.59 12.05
CA GLY A 94 -0.50 -2.54 13.36
C GLY A 94 0.66 -1.55 13.41
N LEU A 95 0.59 -0.45 12.64
CA LEU A 95 1.65 0.57 12.56
C LEU A 95 1.12 1.93 12.97
N ASN A 96 2.03 2.81 13.41
CA ASN A 96 1.65 4.16 13.80
C ASN A 96 1.30 5.05 12.59
N THR A 97 0.48 6.06 12.82
CA THR A 97 -0.02 6.99 11.79
C THR A 97 1.08 7.76 11.06
N GLN A 98 2.19 8.07 11.72
CA GLN A 98 3.31 8.77 11.08
C GLN A 98 4.01 7.87 10.05
N ALA A 99 4.28 6.62 10.41
CA ALA A 99 4.89 5.64 9.53
C ALA A 99 4.00 5.37 8.31
N VAL A 100 2.70 5.15 8.51
CA VAL A 100 1.75 4.88 7.42
C VAL A 100 1.58 6.12 6.52
N SER A 101 1.41 7.31 7.09
CA SER A 101 1.27 8.56 6.33
C SER A 101 2.51 8.87 5.48
N ASN A 102 3.72 8.60 5.98
CA ASN A 102 4.94 8.78 5.22
C ASN A 102 5.02 7.82 4.02
N GLN A 103 4.66 6.55 4.21
CA GLN A 103 4.62 5.58 3.11
C GLN A 103 3.54 5.94 2.09
N LEU A 104 2.35 6.37 2.54
CA LEU A 104 1.27 6.82 1.65
C LEU A 104 1.65 8.05 0.84
N ARG A 105 2.39 9.00 1.41
CA ARG A 105 2.91 10.17 0.68
C ARG A 105 3.88 9.75 -0.42
N ASN A 106 4.74 8.77 -0.14
CA ASN A 106 5.67 8.24 -1.13
C ASN A 106 4.90 7.51 -2.26
N LEU A 107 3.96 6.63 -1.92
CA LEU A 107 3.11 5.95 -2.90
C LEU A 107 2.29 6.92 -3.75
N ALA A 108 1.74 7.99 -3.14
CA ALA A 108 0.96 9.00 -3.83
C ALA A 108 1.82 9.86 -4.76
N GLY A 109 3.05 10.20 -4.34
CA GLY A 109 4.02 10.93 -5.16
C GLY A 109 4.44 10.18 -6.43
N ASN A 110 4.34 8.84 -6.42
CA ASN A 110 4.63 7.98 -7.57
C ASN A 110 3.37 7.57 -8.36
N GLY A 111 2.19 8.10 -8.02
CA GLY A 111 0.95 7.82 -8.75
C GLY A 111 0.33 6.44 -8.51
N ILE A 112 0.85 5.65 -7.57
CA ILE A 112 0.32 4.29 -7.28
C ILE A 112 -1.01 4.36 -6.51
N VAL A 113 -1.10 5.30 -5.57
CA VAL A 113 -2.30 5.53 -4.76
C VAL A 113 -2.79 6.95 -4.96
N MET A 114 -4.11 7.12 -4.94
CA MET A 114 -4.74 8.42 -4.86
C MET A 114 -5.31 8.64 -3.47
N ALA A 115 -5.37 9.92 -3.10
CA ALA A 115 -5.90 10.35 -1.83
C ALA A 115 -7.09 11.28 -2.08
N ARG A 116 -8.23 10.95 -1.48
CA ARG A 116 -9.48 11.69 -1.59
C ARG A 116 -9.88 12.21 -0.22
N ARG A 117 -10.31 13.47 -0.14
CA ARG A 117 -10.88 14.02 1.09
C ARG A 117 -12.36 13.66 1.19
N CYS A 118 -12.74 12.93 2.24
CA CYS A 118 -14.12 12.63 2.59
C CYS A 118 -14.44 13.28 3.94
N GLY A 119 -15.05 14.46 3.91
CA GLY A 119 -15.31 15.27 5.11
C GLY A 119 -14.03 15.66 5.85
N THR A 120 -13.88 15.14 7.08
CA THR A 120 -12.72 15.38 7.96
C THR A 120 -11.56 14.44 7.67
N ASN A 121 -11.82 13.28 7.05
CA ASN A 121 -10.82 12.23 6.84
C ASN A 121 -10.31 12.23 5.40
N ILE A 122 -9.09 11.72 5.24
CA ILE A 122 -8.45 11.48 3.95
C ILE A 122 -8.44 9.98 3.73
N HIS A 123 -9.12 9.56 2.67
CA HIS A 123 -9.20 8.19 2.23
C HIS A 123 -8.22 7.94 1.10
N TYR A 124 -7.67 6.73 1.04
CA TYR A 124 -6.69 6.31 0.05
C TYR A 124 -7.21 5.11 -0.72
N ARG A 125 -6.86 5.04 -2.01
CA ARG A 125 -7.19 3.94 -2.92
C ARG A 125 -6.04 3.70 -3.89
N VAL A 126 -5.81 2.44 -4.27
CA VAL A 126 -4.87 2.08 -5.36
C VAL A 126 -5.51 2.40 -6.71
N VAL A 127 -4.75 3.04 -7.59
CA VAL A 127 -5.23 3.45 -8.93
C VAL A 127 -4.40 2.90 -10.08
N ASP A 128 -3.26 2.28 -9.78
CA ASP A 128 -2.38 1.70 -10.79
C ASP A 128 -2.67 0.19 -10.93
N ASP A 129 -3.39 -0.16 -12.00
CA ASP A 129 -3.74 -1.55 -12.32
C ASP A 129 -2.51 -2.43 -12.61
N CYS A 130 -1.43 -1.86 -13.15
CA CYS A 130 -0.20 -2.63 -13.40
C CYS A 130 0.47 -3.06 -12.09
N VAL A 131 0.40 -2.22 -11.05
CA VAL A 131 0.89 -2.57 -9.71
C VAL A 131 0.01 -3.65 -9.06
N LEU A 132 -1.30 -3.61 -9.28
CA LEU A 132 -2.22 -4.65 -8.81
C LEU A 132 -1.88 -6.01 -9.40
N GLU A 133 -1.77 -6.09 -10.73
CA GLU A 133 -1.39 -7.32 -11.39
C GLU A 133 -0.02 -7.82 -10.91
N LEU A 134 0.97 -6.92 -10.76
CA LEU A 134 2.30 -7.31 -10.29
C LEU A 134 2.27 -7.90 -8.87
N LEU A 135 1.45 -7.34 -7.99
CA LEU A 135 1.24 -7.86 -6.64
C LEU A 135 0.61 -9.26 -6.68
N GLU A 136 -0.40 -9.44 -7.51
CA GLU A 136 -1.08 -10.73 -7.72
C GLU A 136 -0.14 -11.80 -8.27
N ARG A 137 0.62 -11.50 -9.34
CA ARG A 137 1.63 -12.41 -9.90
C ARG A 137 2.74 -12.71 -8.89
N GLY A 138 3.13 -11.73 -8.09
CA GLY A 138 4.14 -11.90 -7.04
C GLY A 138 3.69 -12.87 -5.94
N LEU A 139 2.43 -12.78 -5.51
CA LEU A 139 1.83 -13.71 -4.54
C LEU A 139 1.67 -15.11 -5.15
N CYS A 140 1.10 -15.21 -6.35
CA CYS A 140 0.98 -16.48 -7.08
C CYS A 140 2.35 -17.18 -7.24
N GLN A 141 3.41 -16.44 -7.61
CA GLN A 141 4.76 -16.99 -7.70
C GLN A 141 5.28 -17.53 -6.36
N ARG A 142 4.91 -16.90 -5.24
CA ARG A 142 5.30 -17.35 -3.89
C ARG A 142 4.52 -18.58 -3.45
N GLU A 143 3.21 -18.57 -3.64
CA GLU A 143 2.28 -19.64 -3.25
C GLU A 143 2.51 -20.91 -4.11
N CYS A 144 2.70 -20.76 -5.43
CA CYS A 144 3.04 -21.87 -6.32
C CYS A 144 4.43 -22.48 -6.09
N VAL A 145 5.32 -21.82 -5.33
CA VAL A 145 6.59 -22.43 -4.88
C VAL A 145 6.36 -23.28 -3.63
N GLU A 146 5.40 -22.91 -2.79
CA GLU A 146 5.07 -23.62 -1.56
C GLU A 146 4.31 -24.94 -1.85
N GLU A 147 3.47 -24.96 -2.88
CA GLU A 147 2.73 -26.16 -3.31
C GLU A 147 3.58 -27.22 -4.03
N ARG A 148 4.74 -26.86 -4.60
CA ARG A 148 5.67 -27.86 -5.18
C ARG A 148 6.29 -28.78 -4.13
N GLY A 149 6.22 -28.41 -2.85
CA GLY A 149 6.63 -29.23 -1.72
C GLY A 149 5.51 -30.11 -1.13
N ALA A 150 4.25 -29.87 -1.50
CA ALA A 150 3.11 -30.58 -0.93
C ALA A 150 2.00 -30.76 -1.98
N GLN A 151 2.04 -31.92 -2.66
CA GLN A 151 0.97 -32.53 -3.46
C GLN A 151 0.66 -31.90 -4.82
N GLY A 152 0.68 -32.77 -5.85
CA GLY A 152 0.56 -32.41 -7.25
C GLY A 152 -0.73 -31.65 -7.58
N CYS A 153 -0.59 -30.62 -8.40
CA CYS A 153 -1.72 -29.94 -9.02
C CYS A 153 -2.29 -30.84 -10.13
N GLY A 154 -3.23 -31.69 -9.73
CA GLY A 154 -4.29 -32.18 -10.59
C GLY A 154 -5.49 -31.22 -10.52
N SER A 155 -6.10 -30.98 -11.67
CA SER A 155 -7.32 -30.21 -11.95
C SER A 155 -7.19 -28.69 -12.16
N GLU A 156 -6.98 -28.36 -13.44
CA GLU A 156 -7.70 -27.33 -14.21
C GLU A 156 -8.02 -26.00 -13.51
N GLY A 157 -7.16 -24.99 -13.72
CA GLY A 157 -7.58 -23.60 -13.49
C GLY A 157 -6.50 -22.54 -13.28
N CYS A 158 -5.23 -22.90 -13.04
CA CYS A 158 -4.25 -21.90 -12.59
C CYS A 158 -3.78 -20.85 -13.61
N CYS A 159 -4.06 -21.00 -14.92
CA CYS A 159 -3.69 -19.99 -15.90
C CYS A 159 -4.79 -19.85 -16.96
N ASN A 160 -5.75 -18.95 -16.77
CA ASN A 160 -6.47 -18.35 -17.90
C ASN A 160 -6.70 -16.86 -17.64
N GLY A 161 -6.16 -16.04 -18.55
CA GLY A 161 -6.33 -14.59 -18.60
C GLY A 161 -5.07 -13.88 -19.07
#